data_AF-A0AB74CS04-F1
#
_entry.id   AF-A0AB74CS04-F1
#
_cell.length_a   1.000
_cell.length_b   1.000
_cell.length_c   1.000
_cell.angle_alpha   90.00
_cell.angle_beta   90.00
_cell.angle_gamma   90.00
#
_symmetry.space_group_name_H-M   'P 1'
#
loop_
_entity.id
_entity.type
_entity.pdbx_description
1 polymer ?
#
loop_
_entity_poly.entity_id
_entity_poly.type
_entity_poly.pdbx_seq_one_letter_code
_entity_poly.pdbx_strand_id
1 'polypeptide(L)'
;MLGVIILPFIAILFDLVAAAAYFLQYNHQSSEVLFVGMIFQGVITLLLLIMIISYKGKKYARVQTEVFVKYVSIRYGIIILSFLVNAIVLFLYVLNYLNINPLIFSR
;
A
#
# COMPACT_ATOMS: atom_id res chain seq x y z
N MET A 1 -15.50 15.38 -10.50
CA MET A 1 -16.20 14.48 -9.55
C MET A 1 -15.87 13.00 -9.75
N LEU A 2 -15.78 12.51 -11.00
CA LEU A 2 -15.43 11.12 -11.33
C LEU A 2 -14.10 10.64 -10.75
N GLY A 3 -13.03 11.44 -10.83
CA GLY A 3 -11.71 11.07 -10.29
C GLY A 3 -11.71 10.71 -8.81
N VAL A 4 -12.55 11.35 -7.98
CA VAL A 4 -12.65 11.07 -6.53
C VAL A 4 -13.33 9.72 -6.24
N ILE A 5 -14.19 9.26 -7.13
CA ILE A 5 -14.90 7.97 -7.00
C ILE A 5 -14.01 6.83 -7.47
N ILE A 6 -13.24 7.05 -8.54
CA ILE A 6 -12.39 6.03 -9.17
C ILE A 6 -11.12 5.76 -8.36
N LEU A 7 -10.55 6.79 -7.72
CA LEU A 7 -9.30 6.71 -6.97
C LEU A 7 -9.22 5.58 -5.91
N PRO A 8 -10.24 5.33 -5.07
CA PRO A 8 -10.19 4.19 -4.14
C PRO A 8 -10.18 2.82 -4.83
N PHE A 9 -10.83 2.67 -6.00
CA PHE A 9 -10.76 1.42 -6.77
C PHE A 9 -9.38 1.20 -7.39
N ILE A 10 -8.73 2.29 -7.84
CA ILE A 10 -7.34 2.24 -8.31
C ILE A 10 -6.40 1.80 -7.16
N ALA A 11 -6.63 2.26 -5.94
CA ALA A 11 -5.80 1.87 -4.79
C ALA A 11 -5.90 0.36 -4.52
N ILE A 12 -7.13 -0.19 -4.53
CA ILE A 12 -7.36 -1.63 -4.39
C ILE A 12 -6.72 -2.42 -5.55
N LEU A 13 -6.77 -1.89 -6.78
CA LEU A 13 -6.10 -2.53 -7.92
C LEU A 13 -4.59 -2.61 -7.70
N PHE A 14 -3.97 -1.55 -7.19
CA PHE A 14 -2.55 -1.58 -6.83
C PHE A 14 -2.24 -2.59 -5.73
N ASP A 15 -3.12 -2.75 -4.74
CA ASP A 15 -2.96 -3.77 -3.70
C ASP A 15 -2.93 -5.19 -4.29
N LEU A 16 -3.84 -5.47 -5.23
CA LEU A 16 -3.90 -6.77 -5.92
C LEU A 16 -2.65 -7.03 -6.76
N VAL A 17 -2.18 -6.00 -7.48
CA VAL A 17 -0.95 -6.10 -8.30
C VAL A 17 0.27 -6.32 -7.41
N ALA A 18 0.39 -5.62 -6.28
CA ALA A 18 1.46 -5.82 -5.30
C ALA A 18 1.43 -7.23 -4.70
N ALA A 19 0.24 -7.72 -4.32
CA ALA A 19 0.07 -9.07 -3.80
C ALA A 19 0.45 -10.15 -4.83
N ALA A 20 0.05 -9.97 -6.10
CA ALA A 20 0.43 -10.88 -7.18
C ALA A 20 1.95 -10.89 -7.41
N ALA A 21 2.58 -9.72 -7.44
CA ALA A 21 4.04 -9.60 -7.57
C ALA A 21 4.77 -10.26 -6.40
N TYR A 22 4.29 -10.08 -5.16
CA TYR A 22 4.82 -10.75 -3.98
C TYR A 22 4.72 -12.28 -4.11
N PHE A 23 3.57 -12.80 -4.56
CA PHE A 23 3.37 -14.24 -4.72
C PHE A 23 4.31 -14.84 -5.78
N LEU A 24 4.55 -14.15 -6.89
CA LEU A 24 5.51 -14.59 -7.90
C LEU A 24 6.92 -14.72 -7.34
N GLN A 25 7.36 -13.74 -6.54
CA GLN A 25 8.67 -13.74 -5.91
C GLN A 25 8.80 -14.79 -4.81
N TYR A 26 7.73 -15.05 -4.06
CA TYR A 26 7.69 -16.10 -3.06
C TYR A 26 7.96 -17.49 -3.67
N ASN A 27 7.48 -17.71 -4.90
CA ASN A 27 7.74 -18.94 -5.63
C ASN A 27 9.14 -18.97 -6.27
N HIS A 28 9.72 -17.82 -6.62
CA HIS A 28 11.02 -17.68 -7.31
C HIS A 28 12.00 -16.80 -6.52
N GLN A 29 12.59 -17.35 -5.46
CA GLN A 29 13.43 -16.62 -4.49
C GLN A 29 14.88 -16.43 -4.93
N SER A 30 15.12 -16.02 -6.17
CA SER A 30 16.47 -15.60 -6.58
C SER A 30 16.74 -14.17 -6.11
N SER A 31 18.00 -13.88 -5.76
CA SER A 31 18.39 -12.54 -5.24
C SER A 31 18.03 -11.40 -6.19
N GLU A 32 18.14 -11.64 -7.50
CA GLU A 32 17.77 -10.65 -8.53
C GLU A 32 16.27 -10.38 -8.56
N VAL A 33 15.45 -11.44 -8.48
CA VAL A 33 13.98 -11.33 -8.46
C VAL A 33 13.48 -10.61 -7.21
N LEU A 34 14.08 -10.88 -6.05
CA LEU A 34 13.75 -10.19 -4.79
C LEU A 34 14.12 -8.70 -4.84
N PHE A 35 15.27 -8.35 -5.43
CA PHE A 35 15.68 -6.96 -5.59
C PHE A 35 14.75 -6.18 -6.53
N VAL A 36 14.44 -6.75 -7.71
CA VAL A 36 13.47 -6.17 -8.65
C VAL A 36 12.10 -6.01 -7.99
N GLY A 37 11.69 -7.02 -7.23
CA GLY A 37 10.46 -7.01 -6.45
C GLY A 37 10.38 -5.91 -5.40
N MET A 38 11.46 -5.67 -4.66
CA MET A 38 11.56 -4.58 -3.71
C MET A 38 11.42 -3.21 -4.39
N ILE A 39 12.09 -3.00 -5.53
CA ILE A 39 11.94 -1.76 -6.31
C ILE A 39 10.50 -1.59 -6.76
N PHE A 40 9.89 -2.63 -7.31
CA PHE A 40 8.50 -2.61 -7.76
C PHE A 40 7.54 -2.28 -6.63
N GLN A 41 7.69 -2.91 -5.46
CA GLN A 41 6.91 -2.62 -4.26
C GLN A 41 7.09 -1.16 -3.82
N GLY A 42 8.31 -0.62 -3.94
CA GLY A 42 8.61 0.79 -3.68
C GLY A 42 7.85 1.74 -4.59
N VAL A 43 7.81 1.45 -5.90
CA VAL A 43 7.07 2.24 -6.88
C VAL A 43 5.57 2.23 -6.56
N ILE A 44 4.98 1.06 -6.31
CA ILE A 44 3.55 0.94 -5.93
C ILE A 44 3.24 1.76 -4.67
N THR A 45 4.07 1.61 -3.64
CA THR A 45 3.91 2.34 -2.37
C THR A 45 3.98 3.86 -2.58
N LEU A 46 4.88 4.33 -3.44
CA LEU A 46 5.03 5.75 -3.77
C LEU A 46 3.83 6.29 -4.57
N LEU A 47 3.29 5.50 -5.51
CA LEU A 47 2.06 5.84 -6.22
C LEU A 47 0.88 5.99 -5.25
N LEU A 48 0.72 5.07 -4.30
CA LEU A 48 -0.32 5.17 -3.26
C LEU A 48 -0.12 6.42 -2.38
N LEU A 49 1.11 6.79 -2.04
CA LEU A 49 1.40 8.02 -1.31
C LEU A 49 0.98 9.28 -2.10
N ILE A 50 1.30 9.32 -3.40
CA ILE A 50 0.86 10.41 -4.28
C ILE A 50 -0.67 10.49 -4.31
N MET A 51 -1.37 9.37 -4.32
CA MET A 51 -2.83 9.33 -4.27
C MET A 51 -3.40 9.88 -2.96
N ILE A 52 -2.76 9.62 -1.81
CA ILE A 52 -3.14 10.23 -0.52
C ILE A 52 -3.06 11.75 -0.60
N ILE A 53 -1.91 12.27 -1.06
CA ILE A 53 -1.64 13.72 -1.10
C ILE A 53 -2.56 14.41 -2.12
N SER A 54 -2.77 13.77 -3.27
CA SER A 54 -3.57 14.30 -4.39
C SER A 54 -5.08 14.14 -4.21
N TYR A 55 -5.56 13.49 -3.14
CA TYR A 55 -6.98 13.26 -2.92
C TYR A 55 -7.73 14.58 -2.65
N LYS A 56 -8.56 15.00 -3.62
CA LYS A 56 -9.37 16.24 -3.57
C LYS A 56 -10.79 16.04 -2.99
N GLY A 57 -11.14 14.82 -2.57
CA GLY A 57 -12.47 14.53 -2.01
C GLY A 57 -12.63 14.93 -0.55
N LYS A 58 -13.84 14.74 0.01
CA LYS A 58 -14.07 14.88 1.45
C LYS A 58 -13.21 13.85 2.20
N LYS A 59 -12.30 14.31 3.06
CA LYS A 59 -11.38 13.46 3.82
C LYS A 59 -12.01 12.91 5.10
N TYR A 60 -12.92 13.66 5.71
CA TYR A 60 -13.60 13.31 6.96
C TYR A 60 -15.10 13.12 6.73
N ALA A 61 -15.69 12.18 7.45
CA ALA A 61 -17.13 11.98 7.52
C ALA A 61 -17.80 13.17 8.23
N ARG A 62 -19.09 13.40 7.91
CA ARG A 62 -19.89 14.44 8.57
C ARG A 62 -20.31 14.05 9.99
N VAL A 63 -20.27 12.76 10.30
CA VAL A 63 -20.63 12.20 11.61
C VAL A 63 -19.46 12.42 12.57
N GLN A 64 -19.74 13.12 13.67
CA GLN A 64 -18.83 13.35 14.78
C GLN A 64 -19.22 12.38 15.90
N THR A 65 -18.27 11.61 16.41
CA THR A 65 -18.50 10.80 17.61
C THR A 65 -18.49 11.67 18.86
N GLU A 66 -19.07 11.16 19.94
CA GLU A 66 -19.02 11.73 21.30
C GLU A 66 -17.58 11.96 21.77
N VAL A 67 -16.65 11.15 21.28
CA VAL A 67 -15.21 11.36 21.39
C VAL A 67 -14.79 12.23 20.20
N PHE A 68 -14.13 13.36 20.45
CA PHE A 68 -13.70 14.43 19.51
C PHE A 68 -12.89 14.02 18.24
N VAL A 69 -12.95 12.77 17.80
CA VAL A 69 -12.32 12.24 16.60
C VAL A 69 -13.34 12.19 15.47
N LYS A 70 -13.05 12.82 14.33
CA LYS A 70 -13.88 12.67 13.12
C LYS A 70 -13.44 11.43 12.36
N TYR A 71 -14.39 10.55 12.02
CA TYR A 71 -14.10 9.40 11.16
C TYR A 71 -13.56 9.84 9.81
N VAL A 72 -12.56 9.11 9.31
CA VAL A 72 -12.09 9.25 7.94
C VAL A 72 -13.19 8.78 6.99
N SER A 73 -13.39 9.49 5.87
CA SER A 73 -14.35 9.04 4.85
C SER A 73 -13.95 7.66 4.33
N ILE A 74 -14.92 6.77 4.06
CA ILE A 74 -14.65 5.41 3.59
C ILE A 74 -13.67 5.40 2.39
N ARG A 75 -13.89 6.30 1.42
CA ARG A 75 -13.05 6.41 0.21
C ARG A 75 -11.60 6.79 0.52
N TYR A 76 -11.39 7.78 1.39
CA TYR A 76 -10.05 8.20 1.78
C TYR A 76 -9.39 7.15 2.70
N GLY A 77 -10.18 6.49 3.55
CA GLY A 77 -9.72 5.43 4.44
C GLY A 77 -9.18 4.22 3.69
N ILE A 78 -9.83 3.81 2.60
CA ILE A 78 -9.33 2.75 1.71
C ILE A 78 -7.93 3.10 1.20
N ILE A 79 -7.75 4.30 0.65
CA ILE A 79 -6.45 4.73 0.08
C ILE A 79 -5.35 4.76 1.16
N ILE A 80 -5.69 5.26 2.37
CA ILE A 80 -4.75 5.24 3.51
C ILE A 80 -4.38 3.81 3.90
N LEU A 81 -5.37 2.91 3.99
CA LEU A 81 -5.13 1.54 4.41
C LEU A 81 -4.29 0.78 3.37
N SER A 82 -4.59 0.94 2.08
CA SER A 82 -3.77 0.42 0.98
C SER A 82 -2.32 0.88 1.11
N PHE A 83 -2.08 2.18 1.31
CA PHE A 83 -0.73 2.71 1.51
C PHE A 83 -0.05 2.12 2.74
N LEU A 84 -0.73 2.08 3.89
CA LEU A 84 -0.14 1.59 5.14
C LEU A 84 0.30 0.14 5.03
N VAL A 85 -0.56 -0.73 4.48
CA VAL A 85 -0.23 -2.15 4.28
C VAL A 85 0.96 -2.29 3.33
N ASN A 86 0.95 -1.61 2.18
CA ASN A 86 2.05 -1.69 1.22
C ASN A 86 3.37 -1.12 1.76
N ALA A 87 3.31 -0.06 2.58
CA ALA A 87 4.48 0.53 3.22
C ALA A 87 5.09 -0.42 4.26
N ILE A 88 4.27 -1.12 5.04
CA ILE A 88 4.74 -2.16 5.97
C ILE A 88 5.40 -3.29 5.19
N VAL A 89 4.77 -3.75 4.09
CA VAL A 89 5.36 -4.79 3.23
C VAL A 89 6.71 -4.33 2.67
N LEU A 90 6.80 -3.11 2.12
CA LEU A 90 8.06 -2.54 1.64
C LEU A 90 9.13 -2.48 2.73
N PHE A 91 8.75 -2.10 3.95
CA PHE A 91 9.68 -2.11 5.09
C PHE A 91 10.23 -3.52 5.36
N LEU A 92 9.38 -4.55 5.29
CA LEU A 92 9.82 -5.95 5.42
C LEU A 92 10.75 -6.37 4.27
N TYR A 93 10.53 -5.89 3.04
CA TYR A 93 11.47 -6.08 1.92
C TYR A 93 12.84 -5.53 2.21
N VAL A 94 12.92 -4.30 2.75
CA VAL A 94 14.20 -3.67 3.09
C VAL A 94 14.91 -4.47 4.19
N LEU A 95 14.20 -4.91 5.23
CA LEU A 95 14.78 -5.73 6.29
C LEU A 95 15.30 -7.08 5.80
N ASN A 96 14.56 -7.72 4.89
CA ASN A 96 14.96 -8.98 4.27
C ASN A 96 16.22 -8.78 3.40
N TYR A 97 16.23 -7.74 2.56
CA TYR A 97 17.36 -7.43 1.68
C TYR A 97 18.66 -7.09 2.45
N LEU A 98 18.54 -6.39 3.59
CA LEU A 98 19.68 -6.07 4.44
C LEU A 98 20.16 -7.27 5.29
N ASN A 99 19.56 -8.45 5.15
CA ASN A 99 19.81 -9.63 5.97
C ASN A 99 19.63 -9.39 7.48
N ILE A 100 18.83 -8.39 7.86
CA ILE A 100 18.53 -8.07 9.26
C ILE A 100 17.47 -9.03 9.78
N ASN A 101 16.43 -9.30 8.97
CA ASN A 101 15.34 -10.19 9.38
C ASN A 101 14.63 -10.87 8.19
N PRO A 102 14.61 -12.21 8.10
CA PRO A 102 13.93 -12.94 7.03
C PRO A 102 12.43 -13.19 7.31
N LEU A 103 11.70 -12.18 7.83
CA LEU A 103 10.25 -12.34 8.10
C LEU A 103 9.42 -12.64 6.84
N ILE A 104 9.87 -12.13 5.69
CA ILE A 104 9.28 -12.41 4.39
C ILE A 104 10.25 -13.25 3.57
N PHE A 105 9.70 -14.12 2.71
CA PHE A 105 10.47 -15.05 1.88
C PHE A 105 11.36 -16.05 2.66
N SER A 106 11.16 -16.23 3.96
CA SER A 106 11.74 -17.35 4.70
C SER A 106 11.23 -18.68 4.15
N ARG A 107 12.15 -19.60 3.85
CA ARG A 107 11.90 -21.02 3.55
C ARG A 107 12.65 -21.88 4.55
#